data_AF-A0A7K4CNT5-F1
#
_entry.id   AF-A0A7K4CNT5-F1
#
_cell.length_a   1.000
_cell.length_b   1.000
_cell.length_c   1.000
_cell.angle_alpha   90.00
_cell.angle_beta   90.00
_cell.angle_gamma   90.00
#
_symmetry.space_group_name_H-M   'P 1'
#
loop_
_entity.id
_entity.type
_entity.pdbx_description
1 polymer ?
#
loop_
_entity_poly.entity_id
_entity_poly.type
_entity_poly.pdbx_seq_one_letter_code
_entity_poly.pdbx_strand_id
1 'polypeptide(L)'
;MAPCGQGDCTNPEKALKLKQKAEELFAQEKYDKALETVVKSLEEHPENPLAWQLQGLIQEACGYKNESLASYKEAIVRDNNCEMAYIGMARVHRTRKDFFKAFSILADVTKRNPASTNIRQIILDVLENDNASEWTELFKTQPEIIVMLVQNAGNDIDFKYKMTGVLKNVAVAKPELFQGKALDIINELAKSTDEEIRSTAYVLLVAAYEASPTIIENHKHMLKSGVKDPNNYVQKSTGGILKSMIEYFPNFLAGEEELITQALENPLIAEILLKAMPLCPTCRDQENVYMQKVIEGEKLLRFYCDKCDTRFYRQPGAKTVQLMDKSEQRIKGNIVCPECKMQYLMFSEQDKMYSCSVCRKWYTE
;
A
#
# COMPACT_ATOMS: atom_id res chain seq x y z
N MET A 1 0.57 -13.00 -47.23
CA MET A 1 1.67 -12.12 -47.66
C MET A 1 1.69 -12.07 -49.19
N ALA A 2 1.95 -10.87 -49.73
CA ALA A 2 2.00 -10.42 -51.13
C ALA A 2 0.70 -9.88 -51.75
N PRO A 3 0.77 -8.82 -52.58
CA PRO A 3 1.45 -7.54 -52.34
C PRO A 3 0.53 -6.32 -52.60
N CYS A 4 0.90 -5.17 -52.03
CA CYS A 4 0.28 -3.88 -52.33
C CYS A 4 0.23 -3.62 -53.85
N GLY A 5 -0.98 -3.39 -54.37
CA GLY A 5 -1.21 -2.87 -55.70
C GLY A 5 -0.86 -1.38 -55.75
N GLN A 6 -0.15 -1.00 -56.81
CA GLN A 6 0.51 0.28 -57.01
C GLN A 6 -0.46 1.47 -57.03
N GLY A 7 -0.16 2.45 -56.18
CA GLY A 7 -0.85 3.73 -56.05
C GLY A 7 -0.30 4.54 -54.87
N ASP A 8 0.93 5.04 -55.00
CA ASP A 8 1.50 6.17 -54.23
C ASP A 8 1.35 6.16 -52.68
N CYS A 9 1.45 4.99 -52.03
CA CYS A 9 1.32 4.86 -50.56
C CYS A 9 2.53 5.37 -49.73
N THR A 10 3.48 6.11 -50.30
CA THR A 10 4.74 6.44 -49.61
C THR A 10 5.13 7.92 -49.66
N ASN A 11 4.15 8.84 -49.57
CA ASN A 11 4.48 10.24 -49.32
C ASN A 11 4.07 10.70 -47.90
N PRO A 12 4.82 10.30 -46.85
CA PRO A 12 4.58 10.76 -45.49
C PRO A 12 4.61 12.29 -45.36
N GLU A 13 5.28 13.00 -46.27
CA GLU A 13 5.30 14.46 -46.32
C GLU A 13 3.93 15.05 -46.68
N LYS A 14 3.16 14.40 -47.57
CA LYS A 14 1.81 14.85 -47.95
C LYS A 14 0.81 14.61 -46.82
N ALA A 15 0.85 13.43 -46.20
CA ALA A 15 0.05 13.11 -45.01
C ALA A 15 0.35 14.10 -43.87
N LEU A 16 1.63 14.45 -43.66
CA LEU A 16 2.06 15.44 -42.68
C LEU A 16 1.55 16.85 -43.01
N LYS A 17 1.61 17.28 -44.28
CA LYS A 17 1.07 18.57 -44.72
C LYS A 17 -0.45 18.66 -44.53
N LEU A 18 -1.20 17.59 -44.85
CA LEU A 18 -2.64 17.54 -44.65
C LEU A 18 -2.99 17.57 -43.15
N LYS A 19 -2.21 16.88 -42.31
CA LYS A 19 -2.33 16.95 -40.86
C LYS A 19 -2.12 18.39 -40.35
N GLN A 20 -1.00 19.03 -40.70
CA GLN A 20 -0.69 20.39 -40.27
C GLN A 20 -1.78 21.38 -40.69
N LYS A 21 -2.25 21.28 -41.94
CA LYS A 21 -3.35 22.10 -42.44
C LYS A 21 -4.65 21.88 -41.64
N ALA A 22 -4.98 20.64 -41.31
CA ALA A 22 -6.15 20.33 -40.50
C ALA A 22 -6.01 20.86 -39.06
N GLU A 23 -4.82 20.79 -38.46
CA GLU A 23 -4.53 21.38 -37.15
C GLU A 23 -4.65 22.91 -37.17
N GLU A 24 -4.15 23.58 -38.20
CA GLU A 24 -4.32 25.03 -38.40
C GLU A 24 -5.79 25.43 -38.56
N LEU A 25 -6.56 24.67 -39.34
CA LEU A 25 -7.99 24.89 -39.52
C LEU A 25 -8.77 24.66 -38.22
N PHE A 26 -8.38 23.64 -37.45
CA PHE A 26 -8.94 23.37 -36.13
C PHE A 26 -8.65 24.52 -35.15
N ALA A 27 -7.41 25.03 -35.12
CA ALA A 27 -7.04 26.18 -34.30
C ALA A 27 -7.77 27.48 -34.69
N GLN A 28 -8.23 27.57 -35.94
CA GLN A 28 -9.10 28.65 -36.44
C GLN A 28 -10.60 28.37 -36.23
N GLU A 29 -10.96 27.32 -35.50
CA GLU A 29 -12.34 26.86 -35.26
C GLU A 29 -13.13 26.53 -36.54
N LYS A 30 -12.44 26.30 -37.67
CA LYS A 30 -13.04 25.93 -38.96
C LYS A 30 -13.22 24.41 -39.03
N TYR A 31 -14.05 23.86 -38.14
CA TYR A 31 -14.17 22.42 -37.93
C TYR A 31 -14.59 21.64 -39.19
N ASP A 32 -15.54 22.14 -39.99
CA ASP A 32 -15.98 21.46 -41.21
C ASP A 32 -14.84 21.29 -42.23
N LYS A 33 -14.06 22.36 -42.45
CA LYS A 33 -12.91 22.35 -43.37
C LYS A 33 -11.77 21.50 -42.82
N ALA A 34 -11.58 21.49 -41.50
CA ALA A 34 -10.61 20.62 -40.84
C ALA A 34 -11.00 19.14 -41.07
N LEU A 35 -12.28 18.80 -40.87
CA LEU A 35 -12.79 17.45 -41.06
C LEU A 35 -12.66 16.99 -42.52
N GLU A 36 -13.05 17.83 -43.49
CA GLU A 36 -12.85 17.53 -44.92
C GLU A 36 -11.37 17.28 -45.27
N THR A 37 -10.46 18.05 -44.66
CA THR A 37 -9.01 17.90 -44.89
C THR A 37 -8.49 16.59 -44.30
N VAL A 38 -8.99 16.19 -43.13
CA VAL A 38 -8.63 14.92 -42.50
C VAL A 38 -9.21 13.72 -43.25
N VAL A 39 -10.45 13.80 -43.73
CA VAL A 39 -11.08 12.74 -44.54
C VAL A 39 -10.27 12.50 -45.81
N LYS A 40 -9.86 13.55 -46.54
CA LYS A 40 -8.96 13.41 -47.70
C LYS A 40 -7.63 12.77 -47.34
N SER A 41 -7.06 13.12 -46.18
CA SER A 41 -5.84 12.49 -45.68
C SER A 41 -6.02 10.99 -45.45
N LEU A 42 -7.17 10.58 -44.92
CA LEU A 42 -7.50 9.18 -44.65
C LEU A 42 -7.91 8.38 -45.90
N GLU A 43 -8.47 9.02 -46.93
CA GLU A 43 -8.70 8.40 -48.24
C GLU A 43 -7.38 7.99 -48.91
N GLU A 44 -6.34 8.82 -48.78
CA GLU A 44 -5.02 8.55 -49.34
C GLU A 44 -4.14 7.70 -48.41
N HIS A 45 -4.30 7.85 -47.09
CA HIS A 45 -3.48 7.21 -46.06
C HIS A 45 -4.34 6.64 -44.91
N PRO A 46 -5.12 5.56 -45.16
CA PRO A 46 -6.04 5.00 -44.17
C PRO A 46 -5.36 4.40 -42.95
N GLU A 47 -4.06 4.10 -43.05
CA GLU A 47 -3.25 3.53 -41.96
C GLU A 47 -2.62 4.58 -41.05
N ASN A 48 -2.84 5.88 -41.28
CA ASN A 48 -2.22 6.94 -40.49
C ASN A 48 -2.95 7.15 -39.13
N PRO A 49 -2.40 6.73 -37.98
CA PRO A 49 -3.06 6.85 -36.68
C PRO A 49 -3.28 8.30 -36.27
N LEU A 50 -2.40 9.22 -36.68
CA LEU A 50 -2.49 10.64 -36.33
C LEU A 50 -3.67 11.32 -37.04
N ALA A 51 -4.00 10.88 -38.26
CA ALA A 51 -5.16 11.39 -38.99
C ALA A 51 -6.47 10.94 -38.33
N TRP A 52 -6.57 9.67 -37.90
CA TRP A 52 -7.70 9.17 -37.11
C TRP A 52 -7.84 9.87 -35.76
N GLN A 53 -6.72 10.12 -35.08
CA GLN A 53 -6.71 10.87 -33.82
C GLN A 53 -7.20 12.32 -34.02
N LEU A 54 -6.77 12.98 -35.09
CA LEU A 54 -7.19 14.35 -35.40
C LEU A 54 -8.68 14.40 -35.79
N GLN A 55 -9.16 13.41 -36.54
CA GLN A 55 -10.59 13.27 -36.83
C GLN A 55 -11.41 13.16 -35.54
N GLY A 56 -10.97 12.31 -34.60
CA GLY A 56 -11.64 12.15 -33.32
C GLY A 56 -11.67 13.44 -32.49
N LEU A 57 -10.60 14.24 -32.53
CA LEU A 57 -10.51 15.54 -31.87
C LEU A 57 -11.47 16.57 -32.47
N ILE A 58 -11.54 16.65 -33.81
CA ILE A 58 -12.46 17.57 -34.50
C ILE A 58 -13.91 17.17 -34.19
N GLN A 59 -14.23 15.88 -34.28
CA GLN A 59 -15.57 15.35 -33.97
C GLN A 59 -15.97 15.62 -32.51
N GLU A 60 -15.02 15.49 -31.58
CA GLU A 60 -15.25 15.84 -30.17
C GLU A 60 -15.61 17.31 -30.01
N ALA A 61 -14.84 18.22 -30.63
CA ALA A 61 -15.09 19.66 -30.58
C ALA A 61 -16.46 20.03 -31.19
N CYS A 62 -16.92 19.28 -32.19
CA CYS A 62 -18.26 19.42 -32.76
C CYS A 62 -19.39 18.77 -31.92
N GLY A 63 -19.05 18.07 -30.83
CA GLY A 63 -20.03 17.37 -29.99
C GLY A 63 -20.44 15.98 -30.47
N TYR A 64 -19.85 15.46 -31.56
CA TYR A 64 -20.09 14.12 -32.10
C TYR A 64 -19.33 13.06 -31.28
N LYS A 65 -19.77 12.84 -30.05
CA LYS A 65 -19.05 12.03 -29.05
C LYS A 65 -18.91 10.56 -29.46
N ASN A 66 -19.87 9.96 -30.17
CA ASN A 66 -19.80 8.54 -30.53
C ASN A 66 -18.81 8.31 -31.68
N GLU A 67 -18.88 9.20 -32.67
CA GLU A 67 -18.02 9.25 -33.84
C GLU A 67 -16.58 9.52 -33.41
N SER A 68 -16.38 10.47 -32.49
CA SER A 68 -15.08 10.75 -31.88
C SER A 68 -14.46 9.50 -31.24
N LEU A 69 -15.23 8.76 -30.43
CA LEU A 69 -14.77 7.51 -29.81
C LEU A 69 -14.43 6.44 -30.87
N ALA A 70 -15.17 6.37 -31.97
CA ALA A 70 -14.86 5.45 -33.06
C ALA A 70 -13.54 5.82 -33.74
N SER A 71 -13.34 7.10 -34.08
CA SER A 71 -12.10 7.59 -34.68
C SER A 71 -10.88 7.39 -33.78
N TYR A 72 -11.01 7.63 -32.47
CA TYR A 72 -9.94 7.33 -31.53
C TYR A 72 -9.61 5.84 -31.43
N LYS A 73 -10.62 4.96 -31.49
CA LYS A 73 -10.39 3.50 -31.54
C LYS A 73 -9.64 3.11 -32.80
N GLU A 74 -9.99 3.66 -33.96
CA GLU A 74 -9.27 3.40 -35.21
C GLU A 74 -7.80 3.84 -35.12
N ALA A 75 -7.52 4.98 -34.47
CA ALA A 75 -6.15 5.42 -34.21
C ALA A 75 -5.38 4.40 -33.36
N ILE A 76 -6.00 3.90 -32.28
CA ILE A 76 -5.41 2.90 -31.37
C ILE A 76 -5.15 1.55 -32.06
N VAL A 77 -6.04 1.13 -32.97
CA VAL A 77 -5.88 -0.12 -33.74
C VAL A 77 -4.65 -0.04 -34.65
N ARG A 78 -4.37 1.13 -35.24
CA ARG A 78 -3.22 1.34 -36.14
C ARG A 78 -1.92 1.59 -35.39
N ASP A 79 -1.99 2.36 -34.31
CA ASP A 79 -0.87 2.56 -33.39
C ASP A 79 -1.36 2.51 -31.95
N ASN A 80 -1.05 1.40 -31.29
CA ASN A 80 -1.43 1.19 -29.91
C ASN A 80 -0.69 2.14 -28.95
N ASN A 81 0.35 2.85 -29.39
CA ASN A 81 1.08 3.86 -28.61
C ASN A 81 0.58 5.29 -28.85
N CYS A 82 -0.51 5.48 -29.61
CA CYS A 82 -1.10 6.79 -29.85
C CYS A 82 -1.75 7.37 -28.57
N GLU A 83 -0.94 7.94 -27.66
CA GLU A 83 -1.37 8.46 -26.36
C GLU A 83 -2.53 9.45 -26.48
N MET A 84 -2.47 10.34 -27.47
CA MET A 84 -3.49 11.37 -27.70
C MET A 84 -4.86 10.78 -28.01
N ALA A 85 -4.94 9.58 -28.60
CA ALA A 85 -6.21 8.91 -28.86
C ALA A 85 -6.83 8.37 -27.56
N TYR A 86 -6.04 7.78 -26.66
CA TYR A 86 -6.52 7.36 -25.33
C TYR A 86 -6.94 8.55 -24.47
N ILE A 87 -6.15 9.63 -24.49
CA ILE A 87 -6.47 10.90 -23.84
C ILE A 87 -7.81 11.44 -24.35
N GLY A 88 -8.01 11.43 -25.67
CA GLY A 88 -9.27 11.82 -26.29
C GLY A 88 -10.45 10.96 -25.83
N MET A 89 -10.31 9.64 -25.84
CA MET A 89 -11.36 8.74 -25.34
C MET A 89 -11.69 9.00 -23.86
N ALA A 90 -10.67 9.13 -23.03
CA ALA A 90 -10.85 9.38 -21.61
C ALA A 90 -11.55 10.72 -21.35
N ARG A 91 -11.19 11.77 -22.10
CA ARG A 91 -11.87 13.07 -22.04
C ARG A 91 -13.34 12.96 -22.45
N VAL A 92 -13.65 12.24 -23.54
CA VAL A 92 -15.04 12.02 -23.96
C VAL A 92 -15.81 11.26 -22.88
N HIS A 93 -15.25 10.20 -22.28
CA HIS A 93 -15.88 9.47 -21.18
C HIS A 93 -16.07 10.35 -19.93
N ARG A 94 -15.10 11.21 -19.60
CA ARG A 94 -15.20 12.21 -18.53
C ARG A 94 -16.37 13.16 -18.77
N THR A 95 -16.56 13.68 -20.00
CA THR A 95 -17.72 14.54 -20.33
C THR A 95 -19.06 13.81 -20.28
N ARG A 96 -19.05 12.47 -20.34
CA ARG A 96 -20.23 11.61 -20.14
C ARG A 96 -20.45 11.26 -18.67
N LYS A 97 -19.59 11.75 -17.76
CA LYS A 97 -19.53 11.37 -16.34
C LYS A 97 -19.26 9.87 -16.13
N ASP A 98 -18.62 9.23 -17.10
CA ASP A 98 -18.18 7.84 -17.02
C ASP A 98 -16.69 7.82 -16.62
N PHE A 99 -16.42 8.23 -15.38
CA PHE A 99 -15.05 8.39 -14.87
C PHE A 99 -14.33 7.04 -14.77
N PHE A 100 -15.07 5.99 -14.42
CA PHE A 100 -14.56 4.61 -14.43
C PHE A 100 -13.94 4.21 -15.77
N LYS A 101 -14.67 4.38 -16.89
CA LYS A 101 -14.12 4.06 -18.21
C LYS A 101 -12.96 4.97 -18.57
N ALA A 102 -13.07 6.27 -18.26
CA ALA A 102 -11.97 7.20 -18.50
C ALA A 102 -10.67 6.77 -17.79
N PHE A 103 -10.78 6.36 -16.53
CA PHE A 103 -9.65 5.94 -15.72
C PHE A 103 -9.05 4.61 -16.21
N SER A 104 -9.89 3.61 -16.51
CA SER A 104 -9.45 2.32 -17.04
C SER A 104 -8.69 2.46 -18.37
N ILE A 105 -9.17 3.33 -19.26
CA ILE A 105 -8.51 3.64 -20.54
C ILE A 105 -7.11 4.24 -20.31
N LEU A 106 -6.98 5.20 -19.39
CA LEU A 106 -5.70 5.87 -19.12
C LEU A 106 -4.71 4.95 -18.40
N ALA A 107 -5.20 4.10 -17.50
CA ALA A 107 -4.41 3.11 -16.79
C ALA A 107 -3.66 2.16 -17.74
N ASP A 108 -4.34 1.63 -18.75
CA ASP A 108 -3.72 0.75 -19.76
C ASP A 108 -2.57 1.43 -20.52
N VAL A 109 -2.62 2.75 -20.67
CA VAL A 109 -1.54 3.50 -21.31
C VAL A 109 -0.38 3.71 -20.35
N THR A 110 -0.64 4.03 -19.08
CA THR A 110 0.43 4.16 -18.08
C THR A 110 1.23 2.87 -17.87
N LYS A 111 0.63 1.71 -18.12
CA LYS A 111 1.35 0.41 -18.16
C LYS A 111 2.45 0.39 -19.23
N ARG A 112 2.16 0.97 -20.39
CA ARG A 112 3.05 0.99 -21.56
C ARG A 112 4.01 2.14 -21.54
N ASN A 113 3.55 3.31 -21.07
CA ASN A 113 4.37 4.50 -20.89
C ASN A 113 4.19 5.10 -19.48
N PRO A 114 4.93 4.57 -18.48
CA PRO A 114 4.91 5.08 -17.10
C PRO A 114 5.34 6.55 -16.94
N ALA A 115 6.13 7.07 -17.89
CA ALA A 115 6.75 8.38 -17.83
C ALA A 115 5.90 9.50 -18.45
N SER A 116 4.72 9.21 -18.99
CA SER A 116 3.86 10.23 -19.63
C SER A 116 3.19 11.14 -18.59
N THR A 117 3.76 12.33 -18.38
CA THR A 117 3.23 13.36 -17.46
C THR A 117 1.84 13.84 -17.88
N ASN A 118 1.56 13.91 -19.18
CA ASN A 118 0.26 14.39 -19.70
C ASN A 118 -0.89 13.46 -19.32
N ILE A 119 -0.69 12.14 -19.46
CA ILE A 119 -1.68 11.14 -19.08
C ILE A 119 -1.95 11.22 -17.59
N ARG A 120 -0.89 11.37 -16.79
CA ARG A 120 -1.00 11.51 -15.35
C ARG A 120 -1.80 12.73 -14.93
N GLN A 121 -1.60 13.88 -15.58
CA GLN A 121 -2.40 15.08 -15.30
C GLN A 121 -3.90 14.83 -15.57
N ILE A 122 -4.24 14.15 -16.66
CA ILE A 122 -5.63 13.84 -16.97
C ILE A 122 -6.21 12.84 -15.97
N ILE A 123 -5.39 11.86 -15.52
CA ILE A 123 -5.80 10.98 -14.44
C ILE A 123 -6.11 11.82 -13.20
N LEU A 124 -5.29 12.81 -12.84
CA LEU A 124 -5.56 13.70 -11.71
C LEU A 124 -6.86 14.47 -11.86
N ASP A 125 -7.15 15.01 -13.04
CA ASP A 125 -8.41 15.69 -13.34
C ASP A 125 -9.63 14.75 -13.24
N VAL A 126 -9.41 13.44 -13.43
CA VAL A 126 -10.43 12.39 -13.20
C VAL A 126 -10.55 12.05 -11.71
N LEU A 127 -9.43 12.02 -10.97
CA LEU A 127 -9.39 11.80 -9.51
C LEU A 127 -10.09 12.90 -8.72
N GLU A 128 -10.11 14.13 -9.24
CA GLU A 128 -10.79 15.27 -8.61
C GLU A 128 -12.32 15.09 -8.50
N ASN A 129 -12.91 14.09 -9.18
CA ASN A 129 -14.30 13.75 -8.98
C ASN A 129 -14.48 12.84 -7.76
N ASP A 130 -15.13 13.37 -6.72
CA ASP A 130 -15.36 12.68 -5.45
C ASP A 130 -16.56 11.70 -5.50
N ASN A 131 -16.50 10.71 -6.40
CA ASN A 131 -17.48 9.62 -6.42
C ASN A 131 -16.90 8.35 -5.76
N ALA A 132 -16.94 8.32 -4.43
CA ALA A 132 -16.46 7.18 -3.64
C ALA A 132 -17.03 5.82 -4.07
N SER A 133 -18.24 5.77 -4.63
CA SER A 133 -18.87 4.51 -5.08
C SER A 133 -18.16 3.90 -6.29
N GLU A 134 -17.74 4.73 -7.25
CA GLU A 134 -17.00 4.28 -8.44
C GLU A 134 -15.59 3.84 -8.05
N TRP A 135 -14.93 4.59 -7.17
CA TRP A 135 -13.63 4.21 -6.62
C TRP A 135 -13.68 2.87 -5.91
N THR A 136 -14.69 2.66 -5.07
CA THR A 136 -14.90 1.40 -4.37
C THR A 136 -15.04 0.23 -5.35
N GLU A 137 -15.81 0.39 -6.42
CA GLU A 137 -15.98 -0.67 -7.42
C GLU A 137 -14.69 -0.93 -8.23
N LEU A 138 -13.92 0.11 -8.56
CA LEU A 138 -12.61 -0.05 -9.20
C LEU A 138 -11.62 -0.77 -8.31
N PHE A 139 -11.53 -0.40 -7.02
CA PHE A 139 -10.70 -1.08 -6.03
C PHE A 139 -11.04 -2.57 -5.92
N LYS A 140 -12.33 -2.89 -6.00
CA LYS A 140 -12.82 -4.26 -5.92
C LYS A 140 -12.56 -5.07 -7.20
N THR A 141 -12.71 -4.46 -8.37
CA THR A 141 -12.66 -5.17 -9.65
C THR A 141 -11.26 -5.21 -10.29
N GLN A 142 -10.46 -4.15 -10.10
CA GLN A 142 -9.17 -3.96 -10.78
C GLN A 142 -8.13 -3.22 -9.90
N PRO A 143 -7.81 -3.71 -8.68
CA PRO A 143 -6.85 -3.05 -7.79
C PRO A 143 -5.43 -2.93 -8.37
N GLU A 144 -5.03 -3.83 -9.27
CA GLU A 144 -3.71 -3.81 -9.92
C GLU A 144 -3.44 -2.52 -10.71
N ILE A 145 -4.48 -1.96 -11.31
CA ILE A 145 -4.37 -0.70 -12.04
C ILE A 145 -3.94 0.41 -11.09
N ILE A 146 -4.52 0.46 -9.89
CA ILE A 146 -4.26 1.53 -8.93
C ILE A 146 -2.87 1.37 -8.31
N VAL A 147 -2.47 0.13 -8.00
CA VAL A 147 -1.10 -0.22 -7.57
C VAL A 147 -0.10 0.29 -8.60
N MET A 148 -0.29 -0.06 -9.87
CA MET A 148 0.60 0.32 -10.96
C MET A 148 0.70 1.84 -11.10
N LEU A 149 -0.42 2.55 -11.03
CA LEU A 149 -0.44 4.01 -11.14
C LEU A 149 0.35 4.68 -10.01
N VAL A 150 0.17 4.21 -8.77
CA VAL A 150 0.88 4.75 -7.61
C VAL A 150 2.38 4.43 -7.66
N GLN A 151 2.76 3.24 -8.15
CA GLN A 151 4.17 2.87 -8.35
C GLN A 151 4.82 3.72 -9.45
N ASN A 152 4.12 3.91 -10.57
CA ASN A 152 4.63 4.70 -11.70
C ASN A 152 4.71 6.20 -11.38
N ALA A 153 3.94 6.68 -10.40
CA ALA A 153 3.97 8.07 -9.96
C ALA A 153 5.38 8.54 -9.55
N GLY A 154 6.25 7.64 -9.08
CA GLY A 154 7.60 8.01 -8.65
C GLY A 154 7.55 9.07 -7.53
N ASN A 155 8.19 10.22 -7.75
CA ASN A 155 8.20 11.34 -6.79
C ASN A 155 7.13 12.41 -7.04
N ASP A 156 6.08 12.07 -7.79
CA ASP A 156 4.97 12.98 -8.03
C ASP A 156 4.09 13.10 -6.78
N ILE A 157 4.42 14.11 -5.98
CA ILE A 157 3.77 14.39 -4.71
C ILE A 157 2.31 14.77 -4.94
N ASP A 158 2.01 15.60 -5.94
CA ASP A 158 0.64 16.06 -6.20
C ASP A 158 -0.27 14.88 -6.57
N PHE A 159 0.23 13.96 -7.41
CA PHE A 159 -0.46 12.72 -7.72
C PHE A 159 -0.73 11.86 -6.49
N LYS A 160 0.33 11.57 -5.72
CA LYS A 160 0.23 10.73 -4.54
C LYS A 160 -0.70 11.36 -3.50
N TYR A 161 -0.67 12.67 -3.33
CA TYR A 161 -1.54 13.42 -2.43
C TYR A 161 -3.01 13.25 -2.80
N LYS A 162 -3.38 13.53 -4.06
CA LYS A 162 -4.76 13.37 -4.54
C LYS A 162 -5.23 11.93 -4.42
N MET A 163 -4.37 10.97 -4.74
CA MET A 163 -4.67 9.56 -4.55
C MET A 163 -4.96 9.23 -3.08
N THR A 164 -4.21 9.80 -2.13
CA THR A 164 -4.48 9.54 -0.71
C THR A 164 -5.88 10.02 -0.27
N GLY A 165 -6.40 11.10 -0.85
CA GLY A 165 -7.77 11.57 -0.60
C GLY A 165 -8.83 10.57 -1.08
N VAL A 166 -8.67 10.07 -2.30
CA VAL A 166 -9.53 9.02 -2.86
C VAL A 166 -9.50 7.76 -1.98
N LEU A 167 -8.31 7.33 -1.58
CA LEU A 167 -8.11 6.15 -0.74
C LEU A 167 -8.77 6.29 0.64
N LYS A 168 -8.71 7.48 1.24
CA LYS A 168 -9.39 7.76 2.51
C LYS A 168 -10.89 7.53 2.40
N ASN A 169 -11.52 8.00 1.33
CA ASN A 169 -12.95 7.81 1.10
C ASN A 169 -13.31 6.33 0.90
N VAL A 170 -12.48 5.58 0.17
CA VAL A 170 -12.65 4.12 0.02
C VAL A 170 -12.46 3.40 1.37
N ALA A 171 -11.48 3.79 2.17
CA ALA A 171 -11.21 3.17 3.47
C ALA A 171 -12.34 3.41 4.48
N VAL A 172 -13.00 4.57 4.43
CA VAL A 172 -14.19 4.84 5.26
C VAL A 172 -15.38 3.97 4.82
N ALA A 173 -15.58 3.79 3.52
CA ALA A 173 -16.71 3.01 3.01
C ALA A 173 -16.51 1.50 3.11
N LYS A 174 -15.29 1.03 2.81
CA LYS A 174 -14.94 -0.37 2.56
C LYS A 174 -13.47 -0.68 2.93
N PRO A 175 -13.10 -0.62 4.23
CA PRO A 175 -11.74 -0.88 4.67
C PRO A 175 -11.28 -2.32 4.36
N GLU A 176 -12.20 -3.28 4.23
CA GLU A 176 -11.91 -4.66 3.87
C GLU A 176 -11.32 -4.84 2.46
N LEU A 177 -11.36 -3.81 1.62
CA LEU A 177 -10.73 -3.83 0.29
C LEU A 177 -9.20 -3.68 0.35
N PHE A 178 -8.65 -3.13 1.44
CA PHE A 178 -7.20 -2.91 1.60
C PHE A 178 -6.46 -4.17 2.06
N GLN A 179 -6.60 -5.24 1.28
CA GLN A 179 -5.97 -6.53 1.52
C GLN A 179 -5.33 -7.08 0.24
N GLY A 180 -4.44 -8.07 0.38
CA GLY A 180 -3.69 -8.62 -0.75
C GLY A 180 -2.91 -7.51 -1.48
N LYS A 181 -3.04 -7.45 -2.81
CA LYS A 181 -2.34 -6.44 -3.64
C LYS A 181 -2.77 -5.00 -3.35
N ALA A 182 -3.98 -4.77 -2.86
CA ALA A 182 -4.42 -3.40 -2.56
C ALA A 182 -3.61 -2.78 -1.40
N LEU A 183 -3.04 -3.61 -0.52
CA LEU A 183 -2.16 -3.17 0.55
C LEU A 183 -0.81 -2.67 0.03
N ASP A 184 -0.37 -3.13 -1.15
CA ASP A 184 0.84 -2.63 -1.81
C ASP A 184 0.74 -1.13 -2.14
N ILE A 185 -0.48 -0.62 -2.35
CA ILE A 185 -0.72 0.81 -2.54
C ILE A 185 -0.29 1.59 -1.30
N ILE A 186 -0.71 1.12 -0.12
CA ILE A 186 -0.37 1.74 1.16
C ILE A 186 1.13 1.66 1.40
N ASN A 187 1.75 0.50 1.12
CA ASN A 187 3.19 0.31 1.21
C ASN A 187 3.96 1.28 0.30
N GLU A 188 3.48 1.52 -0.92
CA GLU A 188 4.13 2.45 -1.84
C GLU A 188 3.99 3.92 -1.41
N LEU A 189 2.83 4.32 -0.88
CA LEU A 189 2.63 5.65 -0.32
C LEU A 189 3.48 5.89 0.93
N ALA A 190 3.67 4.85 1.76
CA ALA A 190 4.50 4.93 2.96
C ALA A 190 5.99 5.19 2.67
N LYS A 191 6.46 4.98 1.44
CA LYS A 191 7.84 5.28 1.00
C LYS A 191 8.02 6.73 0.53
N SER A 192 6.95 7.53 0.48
CA SER A 192 7.02 8.91 -0.02
C SER A 192 8.00 9.77 0.80
N THR A 193 8.70 10.70 0.15
CA THR A 193 9.51 11.70 0.84
C THR A 193 8.66 12.73 1.58
N ASP A 194 7.40 12.89 1.16
CA ASP A 194 6.43 13.79 1.76
C ASP A 194 5.79 13.20 3.02
N GLU A 195 5.76 13.97 4.10
CA GLU A 195 5.28 13.49 5.40
C GLU A 195 3.76 13.35 5.50
N GLU A 196 3.00 14.15 4.76
CA GLU A 196 1.53 14.11 4.78
C GLU A 196 1.02 12.86 4.04
N ILE A 197 1.70 12.50 2.94
CA ILE A 197 1.46 11.24 2.23
C ILE A 197 1.81 10.05 3.13
N ARG A 198 2.99 10.05 3.78
CA ARG A 198 3.38 8.94 4.68
C ARG A 198 2.39 8.79 5.84
N SER A 199 2.07 9.89 6.53
CA SER A 199 1.10 9.85 7.64
C SER A 199 -0.26 9.34 7.19
N THR A 200 -0.76 9.76 6.02
CA THR A 200 -2.01 9.23 5.46
C THR A 200 -1.90 7.74 5.14
N ALA A 201 -0.77 7.26 4.62
CA ALA A 201 -0.56 5.84 4.37
C ALA A 201 -0.72 5.03 5.67
N TYR A 202 -0.19 5.49 6.79
CA TYR A 202 -0.37 4.78 8.06
C TYR A 202 -1.80 4.87 8.62
N VAL A 203 -2.55 5.93 8.33
CA VAL A 203 -4.00 5.98 8.63
C VAL A 203 -4.75 4.91 7.85
N LEU A 204 -4.44 4.75 6.56
CA LEU A 204 -5.02 3.68 5.73
C LEU A 204 -4.60 2.29 6.23
N LEU A 205 -3.35 2.13 6.67
CA LEU A 205 -2.87 0.88 7.26
C LEU A 205 -3.63 0.52 8.54
N VAL A 206 -3.92 1.49 9.41
CA VAL A 206 -4.73 1.28 10.61
C VAL A 206 -6.13 0.82 10.24
N ALA A 207 -6.81 1.51 9.31
CA ALA A 207 -8.15 1.12 8.87
C ALA A 207 -8.19 -0.29 8.28
N ALA A 208 -7.19 -0.63 7.45
CA ALA A 208 -7.04 -1.96 6.89
C ALA A 208 -6.82 -3.03 7.98
N TYR A 209 -5.96 -2.75 8.95
CA TYR A 209 -5.65 -3.65 10.06
C TYR A 209 -6.87 -3.89 10.96
N GLU A 210 -7.63 -2.85 11.27
CA GLU A 210 -8.86 -2.95 12.06
C GLU A 210 -9.92 -3.81 11.35
N ALA A 211 -10.00 -3.73 10.02
CA ALA A 211 -10.89 -4.58 9.23
C ALA A 211 -10.40 -6.04 9.14
N SER A 212 -9.08 -6.25 9.02
CA SER A 212 -8.48 -7.57 8.89
C SER A 212 -7.06 -7.62 9.48
N PRO A 213 -6.88 -8.04 10.75
CA PRO A 213 -5.58 -8.01 11.40
C PRO A 213 -4.51 -8.91 10.74
N THR A 214 -4.91 -9.95 10.01
CA THR A 214 -3.99 -10.90 9.35
C THR A 214 -3.17 -10.27 8.23
N ILE A 215 -3.59 -9.11 7.70
CA ILE A 215 -2.86 -8.43 6.62
C ILE A 215 -1.42 -8.06 7.02
N ILE A 216 -1.18 -7.88 8.32
CA ILE A 216 0.10 -7.41 8.85
C ILE A 216 1.17 -8.50 8.79
N GLU A 217 0.79 -9.78 8.73
CA GLU A 217 1.75 -10.89 8.68
C GLU A 217 2.74 -10.76 7.52
N ASN A 218 2.25 -10.32 6.37
CA ASN A 218 3.06 -10.12 5.16
C ASN A 218 3.65 -8.71 5.04
N HIS A 219 3.29 -7.79 5.96
CA HIS A 219 3.64 -6.37 5.88
C HIS A 219 4.30 -5.83 7.16
N LYS A 220 4.89 -6.70 7.98
CA LYS A 220 5.60 -6.32 9.21
C LYS A 220 6.75 -5.34 8.97
N HIS A 221 7.32 -5.31 7.75
CA HIS A 221 8.33 -4.32 7.37
C HIS A 221 7.79 -2.89 7.47
N MET A 222 6.49 -2.67 7.25
CA MET A 222 5.87 -1.36 7.43
C MET A 222 5.88 -0.95 8.91
N LEU A 223 5.67 -1.87 9.84
CA LEU A 223 5.80 -1.55 11.27
C LEU A 223 7.24 -1.17 11.63
N LYS A 224 8.24 -1.89 11.08
CA LYS A 224 9.67 -1.58 11.26
C LYS A 224 10.01 -0.19 10.73
N SER A 225 9.50 0.16 9.55
CA SER A 225 9.65 1.50 8.98
C SER A 225 8.95 2.56 9.82
N GLY A 226 7.73 2.29 10.29
CA GLY A 226 6.91 3.24 11.04
C GLY A 226 7.46 3.57 12.42
N VAL A 227 8.11 2.62 13.09
CA VAL A 227 8.83 2.85 14.34
C VAL A 227 9.99 3.84 14.16
N LYS A 228 10.64 3.80 12.99
CA LYS A 228 11.82 4.62 12.66
C LYS A 228 11.48 5.90 11.89
N ASP A 229 10.22 6.10 11.50
CA ASP A 229 9.81 7.26 10.71
C ASP A 229 9.97 8.55 11.54
N PRO A 230 10.50 9.65 10.98
CA PRO A 230 10.65 10.90 11.72
C PRO A 230 9.31 11.58 12.07
N ASN A 231 8.20 11.21 11.42
CA ASN A 231 6.90 11.85 11.63
C ASN A 231 6.13 11.23 12.82
N ASN A 232 5.75 12.09 13.77
CA ASN A 232 5.06 11.67 14.99
C ASN A 232 3.70 10.99 14.74
N TYR A 233 2.97 11.34 13.67
CA TYR A 233 1.69 10.68 13.35
C TYR A 233 1.89 9.26 12.84
N VAL A 234 2.94 9.03 12.05
CA VAL A 234 3.34 7.69 11.60
C VAL A 234 3.70 6.82 12.80
N GLN A 235 4.54 7.35 13.71
CA GLN A 235 4.92 6.66 14.93
C GLN A 235 3.71 6.32 15.81
N LYS A 236 2.79 7.27 16.04
CA LYS A 236 1.56 7.05 16.81
C LYS A 236 0.66 5.97 16.21
N SER A 237 0.47 6.01 14.89
CA SER A 237 -0.34 5.01 14.17
C SER A 237 0.29 3.61 14.28
N THR A 238 1.61 3.53 14.11
CA THR A 238 2.38 2.29 14.28
C THR A 238 2.29 1.76 15.71
N GLY A 239 2.43 2.63 16.71
CA GLY A 239 2.26 2.29 18.12
C GLY A 239 0.86 1.78 18.44
N GLY A 240 -0.18 2.33 17.82
CA GLY A 240 -1.56 1.85 17.95
C GLY A 240 -1.75 0.42 17.43
N ILE A 241 -1.19 0.11 16.26
CA ILE A 241 -1.22 -1.26 15.70
C ILE A 241 -0.45 -2.21 16.63
N LEU A 242 0.78 -1.87 17.01
CA LEU A 242 1.59 -2.68 17.92
C LEU A 242 0.89 -2.91 19.26
N LYS A 243 0.26 -1.88 19.84
CA LYS A 243 -0.54 -1.99 21.06
C LYS A 243 -1.67 -3.02 20.90
N SER A 244 -2.41 -2.94 19.80
CA SER A 244 -3.47 -3.89 19.48
C SER A 244 -2.95 -5.32 19.29
N MET A 245 -1.80 -5.48 18.64
CA MET A 245 -1.15 -6.79 18.49
C MET A 245 -0.74 -7.38 19.84
N ILE A 246 -0.13 -6.57 20.73
CA ILE A 246 0.20 -6.99 22.10
C ILE A 246 -1.07 -7.38 22.87
N GLU A 247 -2.14 -6.61 22.75
CA GLU A 247 -3.36 -6.86 23.51
C GLU A 247 -4.13 -8.07 23.00
N TYR A 248 -4.29 -8.24 21.69
CA TYR A 248 -5.27 -9.16 21.12
C TYR A 248 -4.68 -10.21 20.17
N PHE A 249 -3.58 -9.91 19.48
CA PHE A 249 -3.00 -10.77 18.43
C PHE A 249 -1.49 -11.00 18.60
N PRO A 250 -1.02 -11.48 19.77
CA PRO A 250 0.40 -11.51 20.05
C PRO A 250 1.18 -12.48 19.18
N ASN A 251 0.52 -13.50 18.60
CA ASN A 251 1.14 -14.42 17.65
C ASN A 251 1.80 -13.71 16.46
N PHE A 252 1.28 -12.55 16.03
CA PHE A 252 1.90 -11.78 14.94
C PHE A 252 3.26 -11.17 15.34
N LEU A 253 3.57 -11.10 16.63
CA LEU A 253 4.84 -10.59 17.16
C LEU A 253 5.88 -11.70 17.40
N ALA A 254 5.56 -12.96 17.11
CA ALA A 254 6.52 -14.04 17.22
C ALA A 254 7.71 -13.82 16.27
N GLY A 255 8.93 -13.90 16.81
CA GLY A 255 10.18 -13.64 16.08
C GLY A 255 10.46 -12.16 15.76
N GLU A 256 9.67 -11.24 16.33
CA GLU A 256 9.81 -9.78 16.12
C GLU A 256 10.25 -9.07 17.41
N GLU A 257 11.06 -9.72 18.24
CA GLU A 257 11.54 -9.15 19.51
C GLU A 257 12.28 -7.82 19.30
N GLU A 258 13.09 -7.73 18.23
CA GLU A 258 13.82 -6.50 17.87
C GLU A 258 12.88 -5.34 17.55
N LEU A 259 11.75 -5.59 16.88
CA LEU A 259 10.75 -4.57 16.57
C LEU A 259 10.15 -3.99 17.85
N ILE A 260 9.84 -4.85 18.82
CA ILE A 260 9.30 -4.41 20.11
C ILE A 260 10.34 -3.62 20.90
N THR A 261 11.60 -4.05 20.91
CA THR A 261 12.68 -3.29 21.55
C THR A 261 12.84 -1.91 20.92
N GLN A 262 12.93 -1.81 19.59
CA GLN A 262 13.01 -0.54 18.87
C GLN A 262 11.80 0.35 19.12
N ALA A 263 10.60 -0.24 19.23
CA ALA A 263 9.38 0.49 19.55
C ALA A 263 9.38 1.06 20.98
N LEU A 264 9.97 0.37 21.95
CA LEU A 264 10.10 0.84 23.33
C LEU A 264 11.21 1.89 23.50
N GLU A 265 12.21 1.91 22.63
CA GLU A 265 13.23 2.97 22.59
C GLU A 265 12.68 4.29 22.06
N ASN A 266 11.62 4.25 21.24
CA ASN A 266 10.92 5.45 20.77
C ASN A 266 9.96 5.97 21.86
N PRO A 267 10.16 7.18 22.42
CA PRO A 267 9.36 7.67 23.56
C PRO A 267 7.85 7.77 23.28
N LEU A 268 7.47 8.17 22.06
CA LEU A 268 6.06 8.32 21.68
C LEU A 268 5.37 6.96 21.56
N ILE A 269 6.07 5.98 21.00
CA ILE A 269 5.53 4.63 20.87
C ILE A 269 5.53 3.93 22.23
N ALA A 270 6.60 4.09 23.02
CA ALA A 270 6.68 3.59 24.38
C ALA A 270 5.49 4.05 25.24
N GLU A 271 5.10 5.32 25.21
CA GLU A 271 3.92 5.81 25.96
C GLU A 271 2.63 5.07 25.56
N ILE A 272 2.48 4.73 24.27
CA ILE A 272 1.32 3.99 23.75
C ILE A 272 1.39 2.52 24.18
N LEU A 273 2.56 1.89 24.05
CA LEU A 273 2.76 0.47 24.41
C LEU A 273 2.68 0.24 25.91
N LEU A 274 3.14 1.17 26.74
CA LEU A 274 3.02 1.10 28.19
C LEU A 274 1.57 0.92 28.60
N LYS A 275 0.61 1.57 27.92
CA LYS A 275 -0.84 1.38 28.18
C LYS A 275 -1.33 -0.05 27.92
N ALA A 276 -0.64 -0.83 27.08
CA ALA A 276 -0.87 -2.26 26.91
C ALA A 276 -0.01 -3.14 27.82
N MET A 277 1.11 -2.63 28.37
CA MET A 277 1.94 -3.40 29.28
C MET A 277 1.20 -3.64 30.61
N PRO A 278 1.18 -4.88 31.11
CA PRO A 278 0.62 -5.17 32.43
C PRO A 278 1.48 -4.60 33.56
N LEU A 279 0.85 -4.29 34.69
CA LEU A 279 1.57 -4.04 35.94
C LEU A 279 2.30 -5.30 36.38
N CYS A 280 3.55 -5.15 36.84
CA CYS A 280 4.28 -6.23 37.47
C CYS A 280 3.45 -6.78 38.67
N PRO A 281 3.22 -8.09 38.75
CA PRO A 281 2.46 -8.68 39.86
C PRO A 281 3.16 -8.51 41.21
N THR A 282 4.49 -8.39 41.23
CA THR A 282 5.31 -8.28 42.45
C THR A 282 5.45 -6.84 42.93
N CYS A 283 6.00 -5.95 42.10
CA CYS A 283 6.35 -4.58 42.52
C CYS A 283 5.36 -3.51 42.01
N ARG A 284 4.34 -3.91 41.23
CA ARG A 284 3.34 -3.02 40.63
C ARG A 284 3.92 -1.95 39.69
N ASP A 285 5.17 -2.11 39.28
CA ASP A 285 5.83 -1.25 38.30
C ASP A 285 5.39 -1.60 36.88
N GLN A 286 5.30 -0.60 36.01
CA GLN A 286 4.89 -0.75 34.60
C GLN A 286 5.98 -0.30 33.64
N GLU A 287 6.75 0.72 34.01
CA GLU A 287 7.79 1.33 33.17
C GLU A 287 8.98 0.38 32.95
N ASN A 288 9.28 -0.46 33.94
CA ASN A 288 10.39 -1.42 33.86
C ASN A 288 9.92 -2.82 33.40
N VAL A 289 8.73 -2.92 32.79
CA VAL A 289 8.20 -4.19 32.28
C VAL A 289 8.44 -4.29 30.77
N TYR A 290 9.15 -5.33 30.36
CA TYR A 290 9.52 -5.59 28.98
C TYR A 290 8.88 -6.89 28.50
N MET A 291 8.32 -6.91 27.28
CA MET A 291 7.91 -8.15 26.64
C MET A 291 9.17 -8.90 26.18
N GLN A 292 9.35 -10.14 26.63
CA GLN A 292 10.51 -10.96 26.27
C GLN A 292 10.26 -11.85 25.06
N LYS A 293 9.07 -12.47 24.99
CA LYS A 293 8.76 -13.49 23.99
C LYS A 293 7.26 -13.75 23.90
N VAL A 294 6.82 -14.10 22.69
CA VAL A 294 5.52 -14.72 22.43
C VAL A 294 5.66 -16.24 22.46
N ILE A 295 4.84 -16.92 23.26
CA ILE A 295 4.81 -18.39 23.33
C ILE A 295 3.71 -18.89 22.40
N GLU A 296 4.12 -19.32 21.20
CA GLU A 296 3.23 -19.67 20.08
C GLU A 296 2.20 -20.77 20.40
N GLY A 297 2.57 -21.74 21.25
CA GLY A 297 1.71 -22.88 21.59
C GLY A 297 0.53 -22.54 22.52
N GLU A 298 0.78 -21.70 23.54
CA GLU A 298 -0.22 -21.34 24.55
C GLU A 298 -0.79 -19.92 24.34
N LYS A 299 -0.32 -19.22 23.30
CA LYS A 299 -0.63 -17.82 23.02
C LYS A 299 -0.30 -16.89 24.19
N LEU A 300 0.68 -17.25 25.01
CA LEU A 300 1.08 -16.47 26.19
C LEU A 300 2.11 -15.41 25.80
N LEU A 301 1.95 -14.23 26.38
CA LEU A 301 2.96 -13.18 26.36
C LEU A 301 3.82 -13.28 27.61
N ARG A 302 5.13 -13.47 27.43
CA ARG A 302 6.10 -13.45 28.52
C ARG A 302 6.61 -12.02 28.73
N PHE A 303 6.55 -11.57 29.97
CA PHE A 303 7.08 -10.29 30.41
C PHE A 303 8.17 -10.47 31.46
N TYR A 304 9.05 -9.48 31.56
CA TYR A 304 10.10 -9.38 32.55
C TYR A 304 10.12 -7.98 33.15
N CYS A 305 10.14 -7.89 34.48
CA CYS A 305 10.28 -6.65 35.21
C CYS A 305 11.72 -6.50 35.69
N ASP A 306 12.45 -5.52 35.15
CA ASP A 306 13.86 -5.31 35.49
C ASP A 306 14.05 -4.78 36.92
N LYS A 307 13.08 -4.00 37.43
CA LYS A 307 13.10 -3.44 38.78
C LYS A 307 13.13 -4.49 39.90
N CYS A 308 12.53 -5.66 39.67
CA CYS A 308 12.38 -6.69 40.70
C CYS A 308 12.68 -8.11 40.18
N ASP A 309 13.36 -8.22 39.04
CA ASP A 309 13.78 -9.48 38.40
C ASP A 309 12.62 -10.51 38.25
N THR A 310 11.39 -10.02 38.06
CA THR A 310 10.19 -10.89 38.03
C THR A 310 9.80 -11.22 36.59
N ARG A 311 9.58 -12.51 36.30
CA ARG A 311 8.99 -12.98 35.04
C ARG A 311 7.56 -13.43 35.23
N PHE A 312 6.70 -13.13 34.27
CA PHE A 312 5.28 -13.44 34.36
C PHE A 312 4.64 -13.51 32.97
N TYR A 313 3.44 -14.09 32.92
CA TYR A 313 2.68 -14.32 31.71
C TYR A 313 1.38 -13.54 31.69
N ARG A 314 0.93 -13.22 30.48
CA ARG A 314 -0.42 -12.70 30.24
C ARG A 314 -1.04 -13.44 29.07
N GLN A 315 -2.31 -13.83 29.23
CA GLN A 315 -3.12 -14.25 28.09
C GLN A 315 -3.55 -13.04 27.26
N PRO A 316 -3.72 -13.18 25.93
CA PRO A 316 -4.20 -12.10 25.08
C PRO A 316 -5.59 -11.65 25.57
N GLY A 317 -5.82 -10.34 25.68
CA GLY A 317 -7.06 -9.74 26.13
C GLY A 317 -7.34 -9.86 27.63
N ALA A 318 -6.56 -10.66 28.37
CA ALA A 318 -6.75 -10.82 29.80
C ALA A 318 -6.35 -9.54 30.56
N LYS A 319 -7.13 -9.15 31.56
CA LYS A 319 -6.76 -8.05 32.48
C LYS A 319 -5.77 -8.50 33.56
N THR A 320 -5.68 -9.80 33.77
CA THR A 320 -4.90 -10.43 34.84
C THR A 320 -3.63 -11.06 34.29
N VAL A 321 -2.57 -11.02 35.09
CA VAL A 321 -1.30 -11.68 34.82
C VAL A 321 -1.09 -12.85 35.75
N GLN A 322 -0.35 -13.86 35.29
CA GLN A 322 0.02 -15.04 36.07
C GLN A 322 1.53 -15.02 36.29
N LEU A 323 1.97 -15.17 37.53
CA LEU A 323 3.39 -15.32 37.83
C LEU A 323 3.93 -16.58 37.14
N MET A 324 5.14 -16.50 36.59
CA MET A 324 5.87 -17.68 36.15
C MET A 324 6.15 -18.51 37.41
N ASP A 325 5.79 -19.80 37.38
CA ASP A 325 5.95 -20.68 38.53
C ASP A 325 7.42 -20.69 38.98
N LYS A 326 7.67 -20.69 40.30
CA LYS A 326 9.01 -20.49 40.86
C LYS A 326 10.02 -21.56 40.42
N SER A 327 9.53 -22.71 39.91
CA SER A 327 10.31 -23.78 39.30
C SER A 327 11.12 -23.36 38.06
N GLU A 328 10.78 -22.23 37.40
CA GLU A 328 11.51 -21.67 36.26
C GLU A 328 12.35 -20.42 36.61
N GLN A 329 12.30 -19.94 37.85
CA GLN A 329 13.14 -18.81 38.30
C GLN A 329 14.56 -19.32 38.53
N ARG A 330 15.53 -18.73 37.80
CA ARG A 330 16.96 -19.03 38.00
C ARG A 330 17.39 -18.54 39.37
N ILE A 331 17.49 -19.43 40.35
CA ILE A 331 18.16 -19.10 41.61
C ILE A 331 19.67 -19.19 41.36
N LYS A 332 20.38 -18.06 41.44
CA LYS A 332 21.85 -18.08 41.62
C LYS A 332 22.13 -18.65 43.01
N GLY A 333 22.28 -19.97 43.10
CA GLY A 333 22.54 -20.68 44.35
C GLY A 333 23.96 -21.24 44.42
N ASN A 334 24.52 -21.32 45.62
CA ASN A 334 25.83 -21.90 45.95
C ASN A 334 25.95 -23.42 45.71
N ILE A 335 25.00 -24.03 44.99
CA ILE A 335 24.93 -25.48 44.79
C ILE A 335 25.57 -25.80 43.44
N VAL A 336 26.60 -26.65 43.49
CA VAL A 336 27.38 -27.07 42.33
C VAL A 336 26.83 -28.41 41.84
N CYS A 337 26.45 -28.49 40.56
CA CYS A 337 26.03 -29.74 39.96
C CYS A 337 27.12 -30.82 40.15
N PRO A 338 26.80 -31.99 40.73
CA PRO A 338 27.80 -33.01 41.03
C PRO A 338 28.47 -33.58 39.76
N GLU A 339 27.77 -33.58 38.62
CA GLU A 339 28.28 -34.10 37.34
C GLU A 339 29.07 -33.07 36.54
N CYS A 340 28.49 -31.91 36.25
CA CYS A 340 29.13 -30.93 35.36
C CYS A 340 29.85 -29.79 36.08
N LYS A 341 29.82 -29.77 37.43
CA LYS A 341 30.43 -28.75 38.28
C LYS A 341 29.98 -27.31 38.03
N MET A 342 28.88 -27.11 37.32
CA MET A 342 28.29 -25.79 37.06
C MET A 342 27.31 -25.39 38.17
N GLN A 343 27.25 -24.10 38.51
CA GLN A 343 26.41 -23.54 39.58
C GLN A 343 24.95 -23.23 39.16
N TYR A 344 24.56 -23.59 37.94
CA TYR A 344 23.27 -23.20 37.37
C TYR A 344 22.20 -24.28 37.56
N LEU A 345 21.49 -24.20 38.69
CA LEU A 345 20.39 -25.09 39.04
C LEU A 345 19.04 -24.34 39.04
N MET A 346 18.00 -24.98 38.50
CA MET A 346 16.61 -24.56 38.62
C MET A 346 16.00 -25.28 39.83
N PHE A 347 15.30 -24.58 40.72
CA PHE A 347 14.78 -25.16 41.96
C PHE A 347 13.25 -25.27 41.92
N SER A 348 12.72 -26.48 42.10
CA SER A 348 11.28 -26.69 42.34
C SER A 348 11.00 -26.58 43.84
N GLU A 349 10.31 -25.50 44.25
CA GLU A 349 9.81 -25.36 45.63
C GLU A 349 8.76 -26.44 45.97
N GLN A 350 7.98 -26.89 44.99
CA GLN A 350 6.96 -27.94 45.19
C GLN A 350 7.59 -29.29 45.53
N ASP A 351 8.70 -29.63 44.87
CA ASP A 351 9.31 -30.96 44.98
C ASP A 351 10.57 -30.99 45.86
N LYS A 352 11.08 -29.81 46.28
CA LYS A 352 12.41 -29.65 46.90
C LYS A 352 13.52 -30.31 46.08
N MET A 353 13.50 -30.06 44.77
CA MET A 353 14.45 -30.62 43.81
C MET A 353 15.16 -29.55 42.99
N TYR A 354 16.41 -29.82 42.60
CA TYR A 354 17.25 -29.00 41.75
C TYR A 354 17.43 -29.66 40.38
N SER A 355 17.24 -28.93 39.29
CA SER A 355 17.53 -29.37 37.92
C SER A 355 18.74 -28.63 37.36
N CYS A 356 19.74 -29.37 36.90
CA CYS A 356 20.93 -28.83 36.25
C CYS A 356 20.60 -28.39 34.83
N SER A 357 20.69 -27.09 34.56
CA SER A 357 20.36 -26.52 33.24
C SER A 357 21.24 -27.02 32.08
N VAL A 358 22.45 -27.52 32.38
CA VAL A 358 23.38 -28.07 31.38
C VAL A 358 23.14 -29.56 31.13
N CYS A 359 22.96 -30.33 32.21
CA CYS A 359 22.88 -31.79 32.17
C CYS A 359 21.45 -32.34 32.23
N ARG A 360 20.45 -31.46 32.43
CA ARG A 360 19.01 -31.74 32.52
C ARG A 360 18.63 -32.83 33.54
N LYS A 361 19.50 -33.09 34.51
CA LYS A 361 19.28 -34.04 35.59
C LYS A 361 18.72 -33.35 36.81
N TRP A 362 17.84 -34.06 37.50
CA TRP A 362 17.21 -33.64 38.73
C TRP A 362 17.93 -34.23 39.94
N TYR A 363 18.05 -33.45 41.00
CA TYR A 363 18.70 -33.76 42.26
C TYR A 363 17.74 -33.38 43.39
N THR A 364 17.63 -34.19 44.42
CA THR A 364 16.94 -33.78 45.66
C THR A 364 17.89 -32.94 46.52
N GLU A 365 17.33 -32.09 47.38
CA GLU A 365 18.09 -31.35 48.41
C GLU A 365 18.98 -32.23 49.30
#